data_AF-A0A7H1DTP7-F1
#
_entry.id   AF-A0A7H1DTP7-F1
#
_cell.length_a   1.000
_cell.length_b   1.000
_cell.length_c   1.000
_cell.angle_alpha   90.00
_cell.angle_beta   90.00
_cell.angle_gamma   90.00
#
_symmetry.space_group_name_H-M   'P 1'
#
loop_
_entity.id
_entity.type
_entity.pdbx_description
1 polymer ?
#
loop_
_entity_poly.entity_id
_entity_poly.type
_entity_poly.pdbx_seq_one_letter_code
_entity_poly.pdbx_strand_id
1 'polypeptide(L)'
;MNTPRKYRKFTPHKQKIEALEKESPRFKRIYSEYELMSDELWNLENTDISNIPDDFLNAVKLQTEYLEDEIGDWLIQMDKPIQ
;
A
#
# COMPACT_ATOMS: atom_id res chain seq x y z
N MET A 1 -14.72 6.23 18.33
CA MET A 1 -13.47 6.87 17.88
C MET A 1 -13.19 6.35 16.48
N ASN A 2 -13.08 7.23 15.47
CA ASN A 2 -12.66 6.80 14.13
C ASN A 2 -11.15 6.56 14.19
N THR A 3 -10.76 5.31 14.45
CA THR A 3 -9.34 4.92 14.41
C THR A 3 -8.83 5.20 13.00
N PRO A 4 -7.85 6.10 12.81
CA PRO A 4 -7.35 6.40 11.48
C PRO A 4 -6.81 5.10 10.85
N ARG A 5 -7.27 4.81 9.62
CA ARG A 5 -6.89 3.59 8.89
C ARG A 5 -5.39 3.67 8.58
N LYS A 6 -4.57 2.96 9.38
CA LYS A 6 -3.09 3.04 9.36
C LYS A 6 -2.50 2.77 7.96
N TYR A 7 -3.19 1.96 7.17
CA TYR A 7 -2.79 1.52 5.83
C TYR A 7 -3.26 2.43 4.68
N ARG A 8 -3.55 3.71 4.93
CA ARG A 8 -3.87 4.71 3.89
C ARG A 8 -2.75 5.73 3.68
N LYS A 9 -1.51 5.24 3.68
CA LYS A 9 -0.26 6.01 3.70
C LYS A 9 -0.15 7.03 2.56
N PHE A 10 -0.61 6.65 1.36
CA PHE A 10 -0.41 7.48 0.16
C PHE A 10 -1.57 8.43 -0.18
N THR A 11 -2.57 8.57 0.69
CA THR A 11 -3.68 9.53 0.50
C THR A 11 -3.22 10.95 0.11
N PRO A 12 -2.15 11.52 0.73
CA PRO A 12 -1.64 12.84 0.34
C PRO A 12 -1.09 12.92 -1.11
N HIS A 13 -0.71 11.79 -1.70
CA HIS A 13 -0.07 11.70 -3.01
C HIS A 13 -1.04 11.30 -4.13
N LYS A 14 -2.36 11.32 -3.87
CA LYS A 14 -3.41 10.81 -4.78
C LYS A 14 -3.25 11.28 -6.24
N GLN A 15 -2.98 12.57 -6.46
CA GLN A 15 -2.82 13.11 -7.82
C GLN A 15 -1.60 12.52 -8.55
N LYS A 16 -0.49 12.30 -7.84
CA LYS A 16 0.72 11.67 -8.40
C LYS A 16 0.49 10.21 -8.72
N ILE A 17 -0.19 9.50 -7.82
CA ILE A 17 -0.58 8.10 -8.03
C ILE A 17 -1.44 7.97 -9.28
N GLU A 18 -2.49 8.78 -9.41
CA GLU A 18 -3.37 8.75 -10.60
C GLU A 18 -2.63 9.02 -11.92
N ALA A 19 -1.59 9.84 -11.89
CA ALA A 19 -0.72 10.06 -13.06
C ALA A 19 0.13 8.82 -13.36
N LEU A 20 0.83 8.28 -12.36
CA LEU A 20 1.64 7.07 -12.50
C LEU A 20 0.82 5.85 -12.94
N GLU A 21 -0.42 5.70 -12.46
CA GLU A 21 -1.30 4.61 -12.88
C GLU A 21 -1.72 4.70 -14.35
N LYS A 22 -1.80 5.91 -14.91
CA LYS A 22 -2.10 6.13 -16.34
C LYS A 22 -0.87 5.88 -17.22
N GLU A 23 0.31 6.24 -16.71
CA GLU A 23 1.56 6.17 -17.47
C GLU A 23 2.24 4.79 -17.39
N SER A 24 2.03 4.06 -16.29
CA SER A 24 2.72 2.79 -16.02
C SER A 24 1.74 1.69 -15.58
N PRO A 25 1.42 0.73 -16.46
CA PRO A 25 0.64 -0.46 -16.10
C PRO A 25 1.29 -1.27 -14.97
N ARG A 26 2.62 -1.24 -14.87
CA ARG A 26 3.36 -1.88 -13.77
C ARG A 26 3.06 -1.18 -12.45
N PHE A 27 3.17 0.14 -12.40
CA PHE A 27 2.86 0.90 -11.19
C PHE A 27 1.41 0.68 -10.77
N LYS A 28 0.47 0.74 -11.72
CA LYS A 28 -0.95 0.46 -11.45
C LYS A 28 -1.17 -0.91 -10.78
N ARG A 29 -0.49 -1.96 -11.26
CA ARG A 29 -0.56 -3.29 -10.66
C ARG A 29 -0.05 -3.28 -9.21
N ILE A 30 1.12 -2.69 -8.97
CA ILE A 30 1.73 -2.59 -7.63
C ILE A 30 0.81 -1.84 -6.68
N TYR A 31 0.29 -0.69 -7.10
CA TYR A 31 -0.59 0.13 -6.28
C TYR A 31 -1.92 -0.56 -5.98
N SER A 32 -2.51 -1.26 -6.96
CA SER A 32 -3.72 -2.07 -6.73
C SER A 32 -3.47 -3.22 -5.75
N GLU A 33 -2.30 -3.86 -5.81
CA GLU A 33 -1.91 -4.92 -4.87
C GLU A 33 -1.74 -4.35 -3.46
N TYR A 34 -1.10 -3.18 -3.33
CA TYR A 34 -1.00 -2.46 -2.06
C TYR A 34 -2.36 -2.14 -1.45
N GLU A 35 -3.29 -1.61 -2.25
CA GLU A 35 -4.64 -1.28 -1.76
C GLU A 35 -5.37 -2.53 -1.26
N LEU A 36 -5.27 -3.64 -1.99
CA LEU A 36 -5.85 -4.91 -1.58
C LEU A 36 -5.26 -5.38 -0.24
N MET A 37 -3.93 -5.45 -0.13
CA MET A 37 -3.26 -5.95 1.08
C MET A 37 -3.48 -5.05 2.29
N SER A 38 -3.50 -3.73 2.07
CA SER A 38 -3.83 -2.73 3.11
C SER A 38 -5.24 -2.91 3.65
N ASP A 39 -6.19 -3.20 2.78
CA ASP A 39 -7.58 -3.44 3.15
C ASP A 39 -7.74 -4.79 3.86
N GLU A 40 -7.04 -5.82 3.41
CA GLU A 40 -6.98 -7.12 4.08
C GLU A 40 -6.37 -7.01 5.48
N LEU A 41 -5.20 -6.39 5.64
CA LEU A 41 -4.57 -6.16 6.95
C LEU A 41 -5.48 -5.42 7.92
N TRP A 42 -6.17 -4.38 7.42
CA TRP A 42 -7.16 -3.69 8.24
C TRP A 42 -8.26 -4.62 8.71
N ASN A 43 -8.80 -5.45 7.82
CA ASN A 43 -9.85 -6.38 8.15
C ASN A 43 -9.36 -7.45 9.13
N LEU A 44 -8.16 -8.01 8.90
CA LEU A 44 -7.52 -8.95 9.81
C LEU A 44 -7.43 -8.32 11.21
N GLU A 45 -6.83 -7.15 11.37
CA GLU A 45 -6.64 -6.55 12.70
C GLU A 45 -7.92 -6.11 13.42
N ASN A 46 -9.05 -6.00 12.72
CA ASN A 46 -10.31 -5.48 13.27
C ASN A 46 -11.47 -6.48 13.23
N THR A 47 -11.24 -7.71 12.79
CA THR A 47 -12.23 -8.80 12.84
C THR A 47 -11.82 -9.86 13.84
N ASP A 48 -12.76 -10.69 14.30
CA ASP A 48 -12.47 -11.74 15.26
C ASP A 48 -11.77 -12.92 14.56
N ILE A 49 -10.45 -12.84 14.45
CA ILE A 49 -9.57 -13.81 13.77
C ILE A 49 -8.77 -14.67 14.76
N SER A 50 -9.46 -15.33 15.69
CA SER A 50 -8.86 -16.26 16.65
C SER A 50 -8.09 -17.44 16.03
N ASN A 51 -8.16 -17.62 14.71
CA ASN A 51 -7.63 -18.78 13.98
C ASN A 51 -6.52 -18.44 12.97
N ILE A 52 -6.02 -17.20 12.94
CA ILE A 52 -4.92 -16.82 12.03
C ILE A 52 -3.58 -16.95 12.75
N PRO A 53 -2.62 -17.72 12.20
CA PRO A 53 -1.27 -17.78 12.75
C PRO A 53 -0.55 -16.44 12.66
N ASP A 54 0.22 -16.09 13.71
CA ASP A 54 1.00 -14.85 13.75
C ASP A 54 1.98 -14.73 12.56
N ASP A 55 2.60 -15.84 12.16
CA ASP A 55 3.54 -15.86 11.02
C ASP A 55 2.87 -15.47 9.70
N PHE A 56 1.60 -15.85 9.51
CA PHE A 56 0.83 -15.43 8.34
C PHE A 56 0.59 -13.93 8.39
N LEU A 57 0.14 -13.39 9.54
CA LEU A 57 -0.08 -11.96 9.70
C LEU A 57 1.21 -11.16 9.48
N ASN A 58 2.34 -11.65 9.99
CA ASN A 58 3.65 -11.05 9.79
C ASN A 58 4.08 -11.08 8.32
N ALA A 59 3.81 -12.16 7.60
CA ALA A 59 4.10 -12.24 6.16
C ALA A 59 3.27 -11.24 5.35
N VAL A 60 1.98 -11.08 5.65
CA VAL A 60 1.10 -10.10 4.99
C VAL A 60 1.58 -8.67 5.29
N LYS A 61 1.99 -8.38 6.53
CA LYS A 61 2.59 -7.09 6.90
C LYS A 61 3.86 -6.80 6.12
N LEU A 62 4.79 -7.76 6.09
CA LEU A 62 6.06 -7.62 5.38
C LEU A 62 5.85 -7.40 3.87
N GLN A 63 4.94 -8.15 3.25
CA GLN A 63 4.61 -7.95 1.83
C GLN A 63 4.01 -6.56 1.58
N THR A 64 3.15 -6.08 2.48
CA THR A 64 2.57 -4.72 2.38
C THR A 64 3.66 -3.66 2.50
N GLU A 65 4.62 -3.83 3.41
CA GLU A 65 5.78 -2.94 3.57
C GLU A 65 6.63 -2.88 2.31
N TYR A 66 6.91 -4.02 1.65
CA TYR A 66 7.66 -4.01 0.38
C TYR A 66 6.92 -3.27 -0.74
N LEU A 67 5.59 -3.40 -0.81
CA LEU A 67 4.79 -2.64 -1.76
C LEU A 67 4.83 -1.14 -1.44
N GLU A 68 4.79 -0.77 -0.15
CA GLU A 68 4.93 0.63 0.27
C GLU A 68 6.29 1.22 -0.09
N ASP A 69 7.36 0.46 0.07
CA ASP A 69 8.72 0.88 -0.30
C ASP A 69 8.83 1.06 -1.82
N GLU A 70 8.33 0.12 -2.63
CA GLU A 70 8.34 0.26 -4.09
C GLU A 70 7.53 1.50 -4.51
N ILE A 71 6.31 1.69 -4.00
CA ILE A 71 5.50 2.88 -4.29
C ILE A 71 6.22 4.17 -3.88
N GLY A 72 6.86 4.17 -2.72
CA GLY A 72 7.67 5.29 -2.24
C GLY A 72 8.78 5.67 -3.22
N ASP A 73 9.51 4.69 -3.72
CA ASP A 73 10.56 4.89 -4.72
C ASP A 73 10.01 5.46 -6.03
N TRP A 74 8.85 4.99 -6.50
CA TRP A 74 8.19 5.54 -7.68
C TRP A 74 7.80 7.02 -7.50
N LEU A 75 7.24 7.36 -6.34
CA LEU A 75 6.85 8.74 -6.02
C LEU A 75 8.08 9.67 -5.94
N ILE A 76 9.19 9.20 -5.35
CA ILE A 76 10.46 9.95 -5.30
C ILE A 76 11.03 10.15 -6.71
N GLN A 77 10.97 9.13 -7.57
CA GLN A 77 11.46 9.23 -8.95
C GLN A 77 10.66 10.25 -9.77
N MET A 78 9.34 10.33 -9.56
CA MET A 78 8.49 11.33 -10.21
C MET A 78 8.85 12.78 -9.82
N ASP A 79 9.36 12.97 -8.60
CA ASP A 79 9.78 14.29 -8.09
C ASP A 79 11.20 14.70 -8.54
N LYS A 80 11.96 13.80 -9.19
CA LYS A 80 13.27 14.16 -9.72
C LYS A 80 13.08 15.03 -10.97
N PRO A 81 13.76 16.18 -11.07
CA PRO A 81 13.77 16.96 -12.30
C PRO A 81 14.34 16.10 -13.43
N ILE A 82 13.71 16.16 -14.60
CA ILE A 82 14.23 15.57 -15.83
C ILE A 82 15.58 16.27 -16.09
N GLN A 83 16.68 15.50 -15.98
CA GLN A 83 18.03 15.97 -16.34
C GLN A 83 18.18 16.07 -17.86
#